data_AF-A0A6A3F7R4-F1
#
_entry.id   AF-A0A6A3F7R4-F1
#
_cell.length_a   1.000
_cell.length_b   1.000
_cell.length_c   1.000
_cell.angle_alpha   90.00
_cell.angle_beta   90.00
_cell.angle_gamma   90.00
#
_symmetry.space_group_name_H-M   'P 1'
#
loop_
_entity.id
_entity.type
_entity.pdbx_description
1 polymer ?
#
loop_
_entity_poly.entity_id
_entity_poly.type
_entity_poly.pdbx_seq_one_letter_code
_entity_poly.pdbx_strand_id
1 'polypeptide(L)'
;MAPSGERRLEQTTNVIQKLERHFGSTLELNVNNLPSNAAFRTMPWPSSYWAIYLDGINYRWASSTEPSATEKYAKAFGMDPDQLMSGRFQVNRSAVND
;
A
#
# COMPACT_ATOMS: atom_id res chain seq x y z
N MET A 1 -7.98 20.46 -37.30
CA MET A 1 -7.90 21.27 -36.08
C MET A 1 -8.48 20.43 -34.94
N ALA A 2 -7.64 19.83 -34.10
CA ALA A 2 -8.11 18.98 -33.01
C ALA A 2 -8.68 19.83 -31.86
N PRO A 3 -9.76 19.42 -31.18
CA PRO A 3 -10.35 20.19 -30.09
C PRO A 3 -9.36 20.30 -28.92
N SER A 4 -9.18 21.53 -28.45
CA SER A 4 -8.37 21.88 -27.29
C SER A 4 -8.85 21.12 -26.05
N GLY A 5 -7.97 20.28 -25.49
CA GLY A 5 -8.26 19.50 -24.29
C GLY A 5 -8.74 20.39 -23.15
N GLU A 6 -9.90 20.04 -22.59
CA GLU A 6 -10.42 20.63 -21.35
C GLU A 6 -9.34 20.54 -20.26
N ARG A 7 -8.94 21.70 -19.74
CA ARG A 7 -7.95 21.79 -18.66
C ARG A 7 -8.54 21.13 -17.40
N ARG A 8 -7.93 20.03 -16.94
CA ARG A 8 -8.30 19.22 -15.74
C ARG A 8 -8.09 19.95 -14.40
N LEU A 9 -8.26 21.27 -14.33
CA LEU A 9 -7.99 22.08 -13.14
C LEU A 9 -8.94 21.73 -11.98
N GLU A 10 -10.18 21.35 -12.30
CA GLU A 10 -11.23 21.02 -11.33
C GLU A 10 -10.86 19.83 -10.42
N GLN A 11 -10.11 18.85 -10.95
CA GLN A 11 -9.70 17.67 -10.19
C GLN A 11 -8.58 17.98 -9.19
N THR A 12 -7.68 18.89 -9.52
CA THR A 12 -6.59 19.33 -8.62
C THR A 12 -7.11 20.13 -7.43
N THR A 13 -8.13 20.97 -7.61
CA THR A 13 -8.73 21.77 -6.53
C THR A 13 -9.31 20.89 -5.42
N ASN A 14 -9.91 19.74 -5.77
CA ASN A 14 -10.44 18.79 -4.80
C ASN A 14 -9.34 18.20 -3.88
N VAL A 15 -8.17 17.89 -4.44
CA VAL A 15 -7.06 17.30 -3.68
C VAL A 15 -6.44 18.31 -2.73
N ILE A 16 -6.22 19.55 -3.18
CA ILE A 16 -5.68 20.63 -2.33
C ILE A 16 -6.59 20.85 -1.12
N GLN A 17 -7.89 21.01 -1.35
CA GLN A 17 -8.86 21.19 -0.26
C GLN A 17 -8.92 20.00 0.70
N LYS A 18 -8.69 18.77 0.22
CA LYS A 18 -8.63 17.57 1.07
C LYS A 18 -7.39 17.58 1.95
N LEU A 19 -6.24 17.99 1.41
CA LEU A 19 -4.99 18.10 2.15
C LEU A 19 -5.06 19.22 3.19
N GLU A 20 -5.57 20.40 2.83
CA GLU A 20 -5.75 21.52 3.77
C GLU A 20 -6.66 21.15 4.94
N ARG A 21 -7.76 20.42 4.66
CA ARG A 21 -8.63 19.88 5.71
C ARG A 21 -7.93 18.85 6.60
N HIS A 22 -7.07 18.01 6.03
CA HIS A 22 -6.35 16.98 6.79
C HIS A 22 -5.27 17.58 7.69
N PHE A 23 -4.51 18.56 7.19
CA PHE A 23 -3.41 19.21 7.91
C PHE A 23 -3.88 20.39 8.77
N GLY A 24 -5.10 20.91 8.57
CA GLY A 24 -5.65 22.05 9.31
C GLY A 24 -5.00 23.39 8.96
N SER A 25 -4.30 23.46 7.83
CA SER A 25 -3.54 24.63 7.37
C SER A 25 -3.70 24.83 5.86
N THR A 26 -3.70 26.08 5.40
CA THR A 26 -3.66 26.40 3.97
C THR A 26 -2.31 25.99 3.38
N LEU A 27 -2.31 25.42 2.17
CA LEU A 27 -1.06 25.02 1.51
C LEU A 27 -0.40 26.21 0.81
N GLU A 28 0.93 26.28 0.87
CA GLU A 28 1.71 27.23 0.06
C GLU A 28 1.72 26.73 -1.40
N LEU A 29 1.39 27.62 -2.33
CA LEU A 29 1.27 27.31 -3.76
C LEU A 29 2.24 28.12 -4.62
N ASN A 30 2.87 29.16 -4.05
CA ASN A 30 3.87 29.95 -4.75
C ASN A 30 5.19 29.18 -4.81
N VAL A 31 5.61 28.83 -6.02
CA VAL A 31 6.86 28.09 -6.28
C VAL A 31 8.10 28.74 -5.65
N ASN A 32 8.12 30.08 -5.55
CA ASN A 32 9.26 30.80 -4.98
C ASN A 32 9.35 30.68 -3.45
N ASN A 33 8.26 30.32 -2.78
CA ASN A 33 8.18 30.15 -1.33
C ASN A 33 8.35 28.68 -0.89
N LEU A 34 8.33 27.73 -1.84
CA LEU A 34 8.40 26.31 -1.51
C LEU A 34 9.83 25.90 -1.11
N PRO A 35 9.98 25.02 -0.09
CA PRO A 35 11.28 24.49 0.29
C PRO A 35 11.85 23.63 -0.84
N SER A 36 13.14 23.81 -1.13
CA SER A 36 13.86 23.03 -2.15
C SER A 36 14.29 21.65 -1.66
N ASN A 37 14.32 21.43 -0.34
CA ASN A 37 14.70 20.17 0.29
C ASN A 37 13.81 19.91 1.50
N ALA A 38 13.51 18.63 1.74
CA ALA A 38 12.78 18.18 2.93
C ALA A 38 13.34 16.84 3.38
N ALA A 39 13.47 16.67 4.69
CA ALA A 39 13.84 15.40 5.30
C ALA A 39 12.86 15.12 6.44
N PHE A 40 12.33 13.91 6.48
CA PHE A 40 11.49 13.48 7.58
C PHE A 40 12.35 12.80 8.64
N ARG A 41 12.30 13.30 9.88
CA ARG A 41 13.19 12.86 10.97
C ARG A 41 13.09 11.37 11.27
N THR A 42 11.89 10.80 11.16
CA THR A 42 11.63 9.38 11.43
C THR A 42 11.36 8.65 10.13
N MET A 43 12.43 8.19 9.49
CA MET A 43 12.31 7.47 8.21
C MET A 43 11.40 6.24 8.37
N PRO A 44 10.44 6.02 7.44
CA PRO A 44 9.71 4.77 7.37
C PRO A 44 10.65 3.58 7.23
N TRP A 45 10.33 2.46 7.88
CA TRP A 45 11.16 1.26 7.76
C TRP A 45 11.02 0.63 6.38
N PRO A 46 12.13 0.24 5.74
CA PRO A 46 12.08 -0.47 4.46
C PRO A 46 11.44 -1.85 4.66
N SER A 47 10.58 -2.25 3.73
CA SER A 47 9.94 -3.57 3.76
C SER A 47 9.56 -4.03 2.35
N SER A 48 9.27 -5.33 2.23
CA SER A 48 8.66 -5.91 1.04
C SER A 48 7.17 -5.59 1.01
N TYR A 49 6.59 -5.51 -0.19
CA TYR A 49 5.15 -5.38 -0.39
C TYR A 49 4.40 -6.72 -0.31
N TRP A 50 5.10 -7.83 -0.02
CA TRP A 50 4.57 -9.19 0.07
C TRP A 50 3.83 -9.64 -1.19
N ALA A 51 4.60 -9.91 -2.24
CA ALA A 51 4.07 -10.17 -3.57
C ALA A 51 3.10 -11.36 -3.62
N ILE A 52 1.95 -11.16 -4.29
CA ILE A 52 0.91 -12.18 -4.45
C ILE A 52 1.46 -13.44 -5.16
N TYR A 53 2.33 -13.27 -6.15
CA TYR A 53 2.89 -14.41 -6.89
C TYR A 53 3.82 -15.29 -6.03
N LEU A 54 4.34 -14.75 -4.92
CA LEU A 54 5.12 -15.48 -3.92
C LEU A 54 4.25 -16.03 -2.79
N ASP A 55 2.92 -15.93 -2.92
CA ASP A 55 1.97 -16.28 -1.87
C ASP A 55 2.06 -15.38 -0.62
N GLY A 56 2.39 -14.10 -0.82
CA GLY A 56 2.37 -13.08 0.23
C GLY A 56 3.27 -13.43 1.42
N ILE A 57 2.71 -13.41 2.63
CA ILE A 57 3.44 -13.69 3.88
C ILE A 57 3.69 -15.18 4.14
N ASN A 58 3.15 -16.07 3.31
CA ASN A 58 3.50 -17.49 3.31
C ASN A 58 4.87 -17.72 2.67
N TYR A 59 5.40 -16.74 1.94
CA TYR A 59 6.75 -16.79 1.42
C TYR A 59 7.80 -16.89 2.53
N ARG A 60 8.69 -17.87 2.42
CA ARG A 60 9.85 -18.02 3.30
C ARG A 60 10.95 -17.05 2.88
N TRP A 61 10.85 -15.82 3.38
CA TRP A 61 11.72 -14.70 3.00
C TRP A 61 13.14 -14.76 3.59
N ALA A 62 13.33 -15.40 4.74
CA ALA A 62 14.62 -15.45 5.43
C ALA A 62 15.56 -16.53 4.85
N SER A 63 15.04 -17.72 4.60
CA SER A 63 15.73 -18.83 3.94
C SER A 63 14.73 -19.91 3.54
N SER A 64 15.13 -20.87 2.70
CA SER A 64 14.28 -22.01 2.33
C SER A 64 13.94 -22.93 3.52
N THR A 65 14.77 -22.92 4.56
CA THR A 65 14.66 -23.78 5.74
C THR A 65 13.95 -23.11 6.91
N GLU A 66 13.87 -21.78 6.94
CA GLU A 66 13.14 -21.06 7.97
C GLU A 66 11.64 -21.02 7.71
N PRO A 67 10.81 -21.15 8.76
CA PRO A 67 9.37 -20.98 8.61
C PRO A 67 9.03 -19.55 8.17
N SER A 68 8.02 -19.44 7.32
CA SER A 68 7.40 -18.20 6.87
C SER A 68 6.79 -17.41 8.04
N ALA A 69 6.40 -16.17 7.78
CA ALA A 69 5.74 -15.36 8.80
C ALA A 69 4.42 -16.00 9.27
N THR A 70 3.66 -16.61 8.35
CA THR A 70 2.43 -17.33 8.67
C THR A 70 2.69 -18.57 9.53
N GLU A 71 3.69 -19.40 9.20
CA GLU A 71 4.07 -20.57 10.02
C GLU A 71 4.53 -20.15 11.42
N LYS A 72 5.33 -19.08 11.52
CA LYS A 72 5.80 -18.53 12.80
C LYS A 72 4.61 -18.07 13.65
N TYR A 73 3.63 -17.40 13.05
CA TYR A 73 2.40 -16.99 13.72
C TYR A 73 1.56 -18.20 14.17
N ALA A 74 1.29 -19.14 13.27
CA ALA A 74 0.49 -20.33 13.58
C ALA A 74 1.08 -21.12 14.76
N LYS A 75 2.40 -21.33 14.76
CA LYS A 75 3.11 -22.00 15.86
C LYS A 75 3.02 -21.25 17.19
N ALA A 76 3.10 -19.92 17.17
CA ALA A 76 3.04 -19.11 18.39
C ALA A 76 1.65 -19.14 19.06
N PHE A 77 0.59 -19.27 18.26
CA PHE A 77 -0.80 -19.22 18.74
C PHE A 77 -1.51 -20.58 18.73
N GLY A 78 -0.79 -21.68 18.49
CA GLY A 78 -1.36 -23.03 18.48
C GLY A 78 -2.38 -23.28 17.37
N MET A 79 -2.26 -22.58 16.24
CA MET A 79 -3.12 -22.74 15.08
C MET A 79 -2.51 -23.74 14.09
N ASP A 80 -3.34 -24.33 13.23
CA ASP A 80 -2.88 -25.17 12.12
C ASP A 80 -2.31 -24.28 10.99
N PRO A 81 -1.01 -24.39 10.66
CA PRO A 81 -0.39 -23.59 9.59
C PRO A 81 -1.06 -23.78 8.24
N ASP A 82 -1.47 -25.01 7.90
CA ASP A 82 -2.01 -25.33 6.57
C ASP A 82 -3.41 -24.72 6.37
N GLN A 83 -4.25 -24.76 7.41
CA GLN A 83 -5.54 -24.06 7.42
C GLN A 83 -5.36 -22.54 7.30
N LEU A 84 -4.35 -21.97 7.96
CA LEU A 84 -4.12 -20.54 7.92
C LEU A 84 -3.58 -20.06 6.57
N MET A 85 -2.66 -20.82 5.95
CA MET A 85 -2.09 -20.51 4.64
C MET A 85 -3.15 -20.63 3.54
N SER A 86 -3.95 -21.69 3.55
CA SER A 86 -4.98 -21.95 2.53
C SER A 86 -6.17 -20.96 2.60
N GLY A 87 -6.54 -20.48 3.79
CA GLY A 87 -7.66 -19.57 3.99
C GLY A 87 -7.40 -18.13 3.50
N ARG A 88 -6.15 -17.72 3.30
CA ARG A 88 -5.78 -16.34 2.94
C ARG A 88 -5.78 -16.06 1.43
N PHE A 89 -5.68 -17.09 0.60
CA PHE A 89 -5.59 -16.94 -0.87
C PHE A 89 -6.93 -17.08 -1.60
N GLN A 90 -8.01 -17.48 -0.92
CA GLN A 90 -9.34 -17.61 -1.53
C GLN A 90 -10.14 -16.29 -1.41
N VAL A 91 -9.65 -15.21 -2.01
CA VAL A 91 -10.52 -14.05 -2.25
C VAL A 91 -11.37 -14.36 -3.49
N ASN A 92 -12.56 -14.92 -3.25
CA ASN A 92 -13.68 -15.09 -4.21
C ASN A 92 -13.30 -15.45 -5.66
N ARG A 93 -12.94 -16.72 -5.92
CA ARG A 93 -12.94 -17.29 -7.27
C ARG A 93 -14.27 -18.02 -7.57
N SER A 94 -15.40 -17.38 -7.26
CA SER A 94 -16.74 -17.96 -7.46
C SER A 94 -17.74 -17.02 -8.16
N ALA A 95 -17.27 -15.94 -8.79
CA ALA A 95 -18.12 -14.98 -9.50
C ALA A 95 -17.76 -14.83 -11.00
N VAL A 96 -17.19 -15.87 -11.61
CA VAL A 96 -17.02 -15.96 -13.07
C VAL A 96 -17.47 -17.35 -13.48
N ASN A 97 -18.79 -17.53 -13.55
CA ASN A 97 -19.50 -18.51 -14.37
C ASN A 97 -21.00 -18.29 -14.11
N ASP A 98 -21.54 -17.26 -14.75
CA ASP A 98 -22.93 -17.16 -15.22
C ASP A 98 -22.91 -16.24 -16.46
#